data_AF-Q1MHG4-F1
#
_entry.id   AF-Q1MHG4-F1
#
_cell.length_a   1.000
_cell.length_b   1.000
_cell.length_c   1.000
_cell.angle_alpha   90.00
_cell.angle_beta   90.00
_cell.angle_gamma   90.00
#
_symmetry.space_group_name_H-M   'P 1'
#
loop_
_entity.id
_entity.type
_entity.pdbx_description
1 polymer ?
#
loop_
_entity_poly.entity_id
_entity_poly.type
_entity_poly.pdbx_seq_one_letter_code
_entity_poly.pdbx_strand_id
1 'polypeptide(L)'
;MHEDDWRDIDGQNVFEMLVANGGPGFWIRRTTWGGTLARIIRAGMFTKHAPYFGNPSVLMDVYGLEGGLKEGLAMVPVPGTYKTWRRIEAPPWAEQAKLRPRDDPAIDVALAALDRRRGKGGRKTPHMESAPDTIRVPLSVPYARKDQAKGIGARWSLTDKSWWLPADDSSALSKARALGFLDV
;
A
#
# COMPACT_ATOMS: atom_id res chain seq x y z
N MET A 1 -5.81 27.05 -24.59
CA MET A 1 -6.45 25.91 -23.90
C MET A 1 -5.33 25.21 -23.15
N HIS A 2 -5.21 25.41 -21.84
CA HIS A 2 -4.19 24.73 -21.05
C HIS A 2 -4.65 23.29 -20.84
N GLU A 3 -4.02 22.35 -21.53
CA GLU A 3 -4.10 20.93 -21.18
C GLU A 3 -3.44 20.77 -19.82
N ASP A 4 -4.28 20.57 -18.81
CA ASP A 4 -3.91 20.36 -17.42
C ASP A 4 -3.24 18.97 -17.32
N ASP A 5 -1.95 18.93 -17.64
CA ASP A 5 -1.10 17.74 -17.83
C ASP A 5 -0.69 17.09 -16.49
N TRP A 6 -1.59 17.10 -15.50
CA TRP A 6 -1.35 16.50 -14.18
C TRP A 6 -1.47 14.97 -14.18
N ARG A 7 -1.98 14.38 -15.28
CA ARG A 7 -2.29 12.95 -15.37
C ARG A 7 -1.05 12.10 -15.68
N ASP A 8 -0.11 12.61 -16.47
CA ASP A 8 1.04 11.86 -17.00
C ASP A 8 2.34 11.97 -16.19
N ILE A 9 2.33 12.68 -15.06
CA ILE A 9 3.49 12.75 -14.18
C ILE A 9 3.68 11.40 -13.45
N ASP A 10 4.85 10.79 -13.60
CA ASP A 10 5.30 9.65 -12.79
C ASP A 10 5.27 10.07 -11.32
N GLY A 11 4.30 9.54 -10.58
CA GLY A 11 3.77 10.18 -9.39
C GLY A 11 4.11 9.43 -8.11
N GLN A 12 4.33 10.19 -7.03
CA GLN A 12 4.31 9.67 -5.67
C GLN A 12 2.97 8.97 -5.38
N ASN A 13 2.98 7.91 -4.58
CA ASN A 13 1.76 7.42 -3.95
C ASN A 13 1.37 8.31 -2.74
N VAL A 14 0.17 8.15 -2.18
CA VAL A 14 -0.34 9.04 -1.12
C VAL A 14 0.52 9.01 0.14
N PHE A 15 1.16 7.88 0.47
CA PHE A 15 2.07 7.81 1.61
C PHE A 15 3.34 8.60 1.37
N GLU A 16 3.91 8.52 0.18
CA GLU A 16 5.06 9.33 -0.22
C GLU A 16 4.71 10.83 -0.23
N MET A 17 3.51 11.19 -0.69
CA MET A 17 3.01 12.57 -0.61
C MET A 17 2.86 13.04 0.85
N LEU A 18 2.38 12.18 1.75
CA LEU A 18 2.29 12.45 3.19
C LEU A 18 3.67 12.72 3.80
N VAL A 19 4.67 11.88 3.49
CA VAL A 19 6.05 12.10 3.94
C VAL A 19 6.61 13.41 3.38
N ALA A 20 6.51 13.61 2.06
CA ALA A 20 7.04 14.79 1.38
C ALA A 20 6.37 16.09 1.85
N ASN A 21 5.10 16.04 2.27
CA ASN A 21 4.38 17.19 2.83
C ASN A 21 4.64 17.41 4.33
N GLY A 22 5.30 16.49 5.02
CA GLY A 22 5.45 16.53 6.48
C GLY A 22 4.15 16.23 7.23
N GLY A 23 3.20 15.52 6.61
CA GLY A 23 1.93 15.13 7.21
C GLY A 23 0.69 15.49 6.38
N PRO A 24 -0.52 15.33 6.96
CA PRO A 24 -1.78 15.56 6.26
C PRO A 24 -2.03 17.05 5.96
N GLY A 25 -3.08 17.33 5.18
CA GLY A 25 -3.61 18.67 4.91
C GLY A 25 -3.35 19.20 3.50
N PHE A 26 -2.65 18.43 2.66
CA PHE A 26 -2.50 18.70 1.23
C PHE A 26 -3.69 18.16 0.43
N TRP A 27 -3.75 18.55 -0.85
CA TRP A 27 -4.83 18.25 -1.76
C TRP A 27 -4.42 17.22 -2.80
N ILE A 28 -5.36 16.35 -3.17
CA ILE A 28 -5.19 15.33 -4.19
C ILE A 28 -6.40 15.26 -5.12
N ARG A 29 -6.17 14.77 -6.34
CA ARG A 29 -7.21 14.29 -7.25
C ARG A 29 -6.96 12.85 -7.62
N ARG A 30 -8.03 12.12 -7.91
CA ARG A 30 -7.94 10.79 -8.47
C ARG A 30 -7.93 10.89 -9.99
N THR A 31 -7.06 10.16 -10.68
CA THR A 31 -6.98 10.18 -12.15
C THR A 31 -8.30 9.78 -12.83
N THR A 32 -9.08 8.92 -12.17
CA THR A 32 -10.41 8.48 -12.63
C THR A 32 -11.57 9.34 -12.13
N TRP A 33 -11.34 10.32 -11.26
CA TRP A 33 -12.38 11.23 -10.74
C TRP A 33 -12.28 12.58 -11.43
N GLY A 34 -13.20 12.86 -12.36
CA GLY A 34 -13.20 14.11 -13.10
C GLY A 34 -13.66 15.33 -12.28
N GLY A 35 -14.74 15.17 -11.51
CA GLY A 35 -15.48 16.28 -10.89
C GLY A 35 -15.20 16.54 -9.41
N THR A 36 -14.21 15.88 -8.82
CA THR A 36 -13.92 16.02 -7.39
C THR A 36 -12.42 16.15 -7.13
N LEU A 37 -12.13 16.74 -5.98
CA LEU A 37 -10.80 16.83 -5.38
C LEU A 37 -10.95 16.51 -3.89
N ALA A 38 -9.86 16.14 -3.23
CA ALA A 38 -9.91 15.74 -1.83
C ALA A 38 -8.76 16.35 -1.04
N ARG A 39 -9.03 16.73 0.20
CA ARG A 39 -8.01 17.13 1.17
C ARG A 39 -7.68 15.94 2.05
N ILE A 40 -6.40 15.58 2.15
CA ILE A 40 -5.96 14.55 3.10
C ILE A 40 -6.10 15.09 4.52
N ILE A 41 -6.82 14.37 5.38
CA ILE A 41 -7.15 14.81 6.73
C ILE A 41 -6.26 14.15 7.77
N ARG A 42 -6.08 12.83 7.67
CA ARG A 42 -5.31 12.05 8.65
C ARG A 42 -4.78 10.78 8.02
N ALA A 43 -3.62 10.35 8.47
CA ALA A 43 -3.12 9.01 8.22
C ALA A 43 -2.85 8.31 9.56
N GLY A 44 -3.07 7.00 9.59
CA GLY A 44 -2.62 6.14 10.67
C GLY A 44 -1.09 6.09 10.73
N MET A 45 -0.58 5.52 11.82
CA MET A 45 0.85 5.45 12.08
C MET A 45 1.58 4.63 10.99
N PHE A 46 2.72 5.15 10.53
CA PHE A 46 3.58 4.47 9.58
C PHE A 46 4.45 3.49 10.36
N THR A 47 4.27 2.20 10.13
CA THR A 47 4.92 1.13 10.92
C THR A 47 6.10 0.46 10.20
N LYS A 48 6.27 0.76 8.91
CA LYS A 48 7.37 0.23 8.09
C LYS A 48 8.01 1.36 7.27
N HIS A 49 9.11 1.05 6.59
CA HIS A 49 9.74 1.96 5.64
C HIS A 49 8.96 2.02 4.31
N ALA A 50 9.37 2.98 3.48
CA ALA A 50 8.90 3.11 2.10
C ALA A 50 9.10 1.80 1.29
N PRO A 51 8.31 1.58 0.23
CA PRO A 51 7.21 2.44 -0.25
C PRO A 51 5.85 2.11 0.41
N TYR A 52 5.77 1.06 1.22
CA TYR A 52 4.49 0.54 1.71
C TYR A 52 4.09 1.01 3.10
N PHE A 53 5.02 1.53 3.91
CA PHE A 53 4.76 2.20 5.20
C PHE A 53 3.88 1.44 6.21
N GLY A 54 3.66 0.14 6.01
CA GLY A 54 2.73 -0.68 6.81
C GLY A 54 1.26 -0.61 6.37
N ASN A 55 0.97 0.02 5.23
CA ASN A 55 -0.37 0.24 4.69
C ASN A 55 -1.36 0.84 5.70
N PRO A 56 -1.04 1.98 6.32
CA PRO A 56 -1.91 2.66 7.27
C PRO A 56 -3.22 3.09 6.60
N SER A 57 -4.27 3.21 7.40
CA SER A 57 -5.52 3.84 6.99
C SER A 57 -5.31 5.34 6.73
N VAL A 58 -5.96 5.90 5.72
CA VAL A 58 -5.89 7.32 5.39
C VAL A 58 -7.30 7.85 5.20
N LEU A 59 -7.58 9.01 5.79
CA LEU A 59 -8.84 9.74 5.69
C LEU A 59 -8.68 10.99 4.83
N MET A 60 -9.72 11.30 4.07
CA MET A 60 -9.84 12.50 3.26
C MET A 60 -11.24 13.11 3.38
N ASP A 61 -11.32 14.43 3.18
CA ASP A 61 -12.58 15.12 2.90
C ASP A 61 -12.64 15.39 1.38
N VAL A 62 -13.72 14.96 0.74
CA VAL A 62 -13.95 15.08 -0.72
C VAL A 62 -14.84 16.28 -0.99
N TYR A 63 -14.44 17.10 -1.95
CA TYR A 63 -15.11 18.33 -2.36
C TYR A 63 -15.39 18.33 -3.87
N GLY A 64 -16.37 19.16 -4.27
CA GLY A 64 -16.52 19.53 -5.68
C GLY A 64 -15.38 20.44 -6.15
N LEU A 65 -15.23 20.61 -7.47
CA LEU A 65 -14.23 21.51 -8.04
C LEU A 65 -14.42 22.97 -7.64
N GLU A 66 -15.67 23.40 -7.46
CA GLU A 66 -16.06 24.74 -6.99
C GLU A 66 -16.25 24.80 -5.46
N GLY A 67 -15.78 23.78 -4.75
CA GLY A 67 -16.00 23.63 -3.31
C GLY A 67 -17.27 22.86 -2.96
N GLY A 68 -17.69 23.02 -1.71
CA GLY A 68 -18.78 22.24 -1.11
C GLY A 68 -18.35 20.81 -0.77
N LEU A 69 -18.46 20.45 0.52
CA LEU A 69 -18.15 19.11 1.00
C LEU A 69 -19.13 18.11 0.40
N LYS A 70 -18.61 17.09 -0.30
CA LYS A 70 -19.38 15.99 -0.88
C LYS A 70 -19.38 14.77 0.04
N GLU A 71 -18.22 14.45 0.61
CA GLU A 71 -18.06 13.33 1.54
C GLU A 71 -16.98 13.70 2.57
N GLY A 72 -17.31 13.61 3.86
CA GLY A 72 -16.36 13.89 4.94
C GLY A 72 -15.83 12.62 5.57
N LEU A 73 -14.56 12.64 5.99
CA LEU A 73 -13.87 11.53 6.66
C LEU A 73 -13.96 10.22 5.87
N ALA A 74 -13.90 10.33 4.54
CA ALA A 74 -13.89 9.20 3.63
C ALA A 74 -12.53 8.47 3.72
N MET A 75 -12.53 7.15 3.56
CA MET A 75 -11.28 6.41 3.38
C MET A 75 -10.68 6.76 2.02
N VAL A 76 -9.36 6.99 1.96
CA VAL A 76 -8.63 7.02 0.69
C VAL A 76 -8.48 5.57 0.17
N PRO A 77 -9.09 5.18 -0.96
CA PRO A 77 -8.88 3.86 -1.51
C PRO A 77 -7.47 3.73 -2.08
N VAL A 78 -6.84 2.57 -1.83
CA VAL A 78 -5.52 2.17 -2.38
C VAL A 78 -4.45 3.28 -2.33
N PRO A 79 -4.18 3.87 -1.15
CA PRO A 79 -3.29 5.03 -1.01
C PRO A 79 -1.84 4.75 -1.44
N GLY A 80 -1.38 3.49 -1.34
CA GLY A 80 -0.04 3.07 -1.76
C GLY A 80 0.14 2.87 -3.28
N THR A 81 -0.89 3.09 -4.10
CA THR A 81 -0.80 2.86 -5.55
C THR A 81 -0.46 4.16 -6.30
N TYR A 82 0.66 4.17 -7.00
CA TYR A 82 1.22 5.31 -7.76
C TYR A 82 0.38 5.78 -8.96
N LYS A 83 -0.50 4.94 -9.52
CA LYS A 83 -1.27 5.27 -10.74
C LYS A 83 -2.63 5.96 -10.49
N THR A 84 -3.02 6.15 -9.23
CA THR A 84 -4.42 6.48 -8.91
C THR A 84 -4.59 7.91 -8.42
N TRP A 85 -3.59 8.45 -7.71
CA TRP A 85 -3.68 9.74 -7.03
C TRP A 85 -2.62 10.71 -7.53
N ARG A 86 -2.98 11.99 -7.57
CA ARG A 86 -2.09 13.08 -7.97
C ARG A 86 -2.24 14.21 -6.96
N ARG A 87 -1.11 14.67 -6.43
CA ARG A 87 -1.08 15.87 -5.59
C ARG A 87 -1.43 17.06 -6.47
N ILE A 88 -2.24 17.97 -5.94
CA ILE A 88 -2.58 19.24 -6.56
C ILE A 88 -2.31 20.38 -5.59
N GLU A 89 -2.23 21.59 -6.11
CA GLU A 89 -2.27 22.78 -5.28
C GLU A 89 -3.63 22.92 -4.58
N ALA A 90 -3.65 23.71 -3.50
CA ALA A 90 -4.91 24.03 -2.85
C ALA A 90 -5.80 24.81 -3.83
N PRO A 91 -7.09 24.43 -3.98
CA PRO A 91 -7.97 25.17 -4.85
C PRO A 91 -8.21 26.59 -4.27
N PRO A 92 -8.37 27.64 -5.10
CA PRO A 92 -8.46 29.02 -4.61
C PRO A 92 -9.55 29.26 -3.55
N TRP A 93 -10.68 28.57 -3.66
CA TRP A 93 -11.78 28.68 -2.69
C TRP A 93 -11.44 28.06 -1.32
N ALA A 94 -10.40 27.23 -1.20
CA ALA A 94 -10.04 26.55 0.05
C ALA A 94 -9.68 27.51 1.18
N GLU A 95 -9.09 28.67 0.86
CA GLU A 95 -8.68 29.67 1.85
C GLU A 95 -9.89 30.31 2.54
N GLN A 96 -10.99 30.48 1.80
CA GLN A 96 -12.21 31.11 2.28
C GLN A 96 -13.20 30.07 2.84
N ALA A 97 -13.07 28.82 2.41
CA ALA A 97 -13.93 27.74 2.86
C ALA A 97 -13.68 27.40 4.34
N LYS A 98 -14.76 27.16 5.08
CA LYS A 98 -14.70 26.61 6.44
C LYS A 98 -14.36 25.12 6.39
N LEU A 99 -13.09 24.81 6.15
CA LEU A 99 -12.58 23.44 6.10
C LEU A 99 -12.53 22.82 7.50
N ARG A 100 -12.59 21.48 7.56
CA ARG A 100 -12.45 20.75 8.81
C ARG A 100 -11.11 21.10 9.50
N PRO A 101 -11.11 21.48 10.79
CA PRO A 101 -9.88 21.65 11.57
C PRO A 101 -9.11 20.34 11.70
N ARG A 102 -7.77 20.41 11.79
CA ARG A 102 -6.94 19.19 11.94
C ARG A 102 -7.18 18.50 13.28
N ASP A 103 -7.55 19.24 14.31
CA ASP A 103 -7.76 18.72 15.68
C ASP A 103 -9.22 18.41 15.98
N ASP A 104 -10.05 18.27 14.94
CA ASP A 104 -11.43 17.83 15.10
C ASP A 104 -11.46 16.39 15.66
N PRO A 105 -12.04 16.16 16.86
CA PRO A 105 -12.05 14.84 17.50
C PRO A 105 -12.79 13.77 16.67
N ALA A 106 -13.68 14.17 15.75
CA ALA A 106 -14.34 13.24 14.84
C ALA A 106 -13.33 12.51 13.93
N ILE A 107 -12.16 13.10 13.67
CA ILE A 107 -11.10 12.51 12.86
C ILE A 107 -10.56 11.24 13.51
N ASP A 108 -10.22 11.30 14.81
CA ASP A 108 -9.66 10.16 15.52
C ASP A 108 -10.69 9.04 15.69
N VAL A 109 -11.95 9.41 15.94
CA VAL A 109 -13.08 8.45 15.99
C VAL A 109 -13.24 7.75 14.64
N ALA A 110 -13.22 8.50 13.54
CA ALA A 110 -13.35 7.94 12.20
C ALA A 110 -12.16 7.04 11.83
N LEU A 111 -10.93 7.44 12.20
CA LEU A 111 -9.74 6.66 11.92
C LEU A 111 -9.77 5.33 12.69
N ALA A 112 -10.07 5.37 13.99
CA ALA A 112 -10.21 4.17 14.81
C ALA A 112 -11.34 3.26 14.28
N ALA A 113 -12.47 3.83 13.82
CA ALA A 113 -13.53 3.06 13.20
C ALA A 113 -13.11 2.43 11.87
N LEU A 114 -12.28 3.10 11.08
CA LEU A 114 -11.74 2.57 9.84
C LEU A 114 -10.74 1.44 10.10
N ASP A 115 -9.84 1.60 11.06
CA ASP A 115 -8.89 0.57 11.47
C ASP A 115 -9.60 -0.68 12.02
N ARG A 116 -10.65 -0.50 12.84
CA ARG A 116 -11.49 -1.62 13.29
C ARG A 116 -12.19 -2.33 12.12
N ARG A 117 -12.68 -1.58 11.12
CA ARG A 117 -13.30 -2.15 9.91
C ARG A 117 -12.30 -2.94 9.07
N ARG A 118 -11.07 -2.44 8.91
CA ARG A 118 -9.96 -3.18 8.28
C ARG A 118 -9.56 -4.40 9.09
N GLY A 119 -9.55 -4.33 10.43
CA GLY A 119 -9.26 -5.50 11.28
C GLY A 119 -10.33 -6.60 11.18
N LYS A 120 -11.62 -6.24 11.11
CA LYS A 120 -12.74 -7.17 10.96
C LYS A 120 -12.92 -7.69 9.51
N GLY A 121 -12.69 -6.85 8.51
CA GLY A 121 -12.80 -7.17 7.07
C GLY A 121 -11.49 -7.60 6.39
N GLY A 122 -10.37 -7.54 7.11
CA GLY A 122 -9.01 -7.78 6.61
C GLY A 122 -8.40 -9.11 7.06
N ARG A 123 -9.20 -10.10 7.47
CA ARG A 123 -8.72 -11.50 7.53
C ARG A 123 -8.74 -12.14 6.13
N LYS A 124 -8.04 -11.50 5.20
CA LYS A 124 -7.49 -11.98 3.91
C LYS A 124 -6.44 -10.93 3.55
N THR A 125 -5.20 -10.96 3.99
CA THR A 125 -4.27 -12.04 4.35
C THR A 125 -3.35 -11.47 5.44
N PRO A 126 -3.06 -12.19 6.52
CA PRO A 126 -1.78 -11.96 7.15
C PRO A 126 -0.74 -12.52 6.18
N HIS A 127 0.18 -11.69 5.66
CA HIS A 127 1.51 -12.23 5.40
C HIS A 127 2.11 -12.50 6.78
N MET A 128 1.65 -13.59 7.37
CA MET A 128 2.13 -14.16 8.62
C MET A 128 3.46 -14.81 8.26
N GLU A 129 4.52 -14.04 8.39
CA GLU A 129 5.67 -14.60 9.07
C GLU A 129 5.18 -15.13 10.42
N SER A 130 5.52 -16.39 10.68
CA SER A 130 5.29 -17.18 11.91
C SER A 130 4.02 -18.04 11.92
N ALA A 131 4.11 -19.19 11.25
CA ALA A 131 3.60 -20.46 11.79
C ALA A 131 4.79 -21.45 11.85
N PRO A 132 4.78 -22.43 12.77
CA PRO A 132 5.89 -22.82 13.64
C PRO A 132 7.00 -23.59 12.92
N ASP A 133 8.24 -23.48 13.42
CA ASP A 133 9.43 -24.35 13.23
C ASP A 133 9.46 -25.33 12.04
N THR A 134 9.05 -24.90 10.85
CA THR A 134 9.29 -25.66 9.62
C THR A 134 10.66 -25.23 9.15
N ILE A 135 11.66 -26.05 9.47
CA ILE A 135 13.04 -25.87 9.03
C ILE A 135 13.01 -25.67 7.51
N ARG A 136 13.46 -24.51 7.03
CA ARG A 136 13.48 -24.17 5.61
C ARG A 136 14.84 -24.55 5.05
N VAL A 137 14.85 -25.29 3.95
CA VAL A 137 16.07 -25.63 3.23
C VAL A 137 16.21 -24.68 2.05
N PRO A 138 17.22 -23.78 2.03
CA PRO A 138 17.47 -22.90 0.90
C PRO A 138 17.97 -23.71 -0.31
N LEU A 139 17.60 -23.27 -1.51
CA LEU A 139 17.96 -23.89 -2.77
C LEU A 139 18.85 -22.95 -3.60
N SER A 140 19.91 -23.52 -4.18
CA SER A 140 20.78 -22.87 -5.16
C SER A 140 20.20 -23.08 -6.57
N VAL A 141 19.30 -22.19 -6.99
CA VAL A 141 18.62 -22.29 -8.30
C VAL A 141 19.10 -21.17 -9.22
N PRO A 142 19.82 -21.50 -10.31
CA PRO A 142 20.13 -20.53 -11.36
C PRO A 142 18.87 -19.95 -11.98
N TYR A 143 18.89 -18.68 -12.37
CA TYR A 143 17.71 -17.99 -12.92
C TYR A 143 17.05 -18.73 -14.11
N ALA A 144 17.86 -19.36 -14.97
CA ALA A 144 17.41 -20.15 -16.12
C ALA A 144 16.59 -21.40 -15.74
N ARG A 145 16.66 -21.85 -14.48
CA ARG A 145 15.98 -23.07 -13.98
C ARG A 145 14.87 -22.76 -12.97
N LYS A 146 14.42 -21.50 -12.89
CA LYS A 146 13.32 -21.07 -11.98
C LYS A 146 12.03 -21.87 -12.17
N ASP A 147 11.72 -22.29 -13.40
CA ASP A 147 10.48 -23.02 -13.69
C ASP A 147 10.57 -24.47 -13.18
N GLN A 148 11.77 -25.06 -13.15
CA GLN A 148 12.00 -26.36 -12.52
C GLN A 148 11.85 -26.28 -11.00
N ALA A 149 12.35 -25.21 -10.37
CA ALA A 149 12.15 -24.96 -8.94
C ALA A 149 10.66 -24.81 -8.58
N LYS A 150 9.89 -24.07 -9.38
CA LYS A 150 8.43 -24.00 -9.22
C LYS A 150 7.76 -25.37 -9.38
N GLY A 151 8.19 -26.15 -10.37
CA GLY A 151 7.63 -27.47 -10.66
C GLY A 151 7.80 -28.50 -9.54
N ILE A 152 8.84 -28.35 -8.71
CA ILE A 152 9.06 -29.20 -7.54
C ILE A 152 8.40 -28.67 -6.25
N GLY A 153 7.65 -27.56 -6.33
CA GLY A 153 6.99 -26.95 -5.18
C GLY A 153 7.86 -25.97 -4.39
N ALA A 154 9.02 -25.56 -4.91
CA ALA A 154 9.85 -24.57 -4.25
C ALA A 154 9.14 -23.22 -4.18
N ARG A 155 9.41 -22.48 -3.11
CA ARG A 155 8.84 -21.16 -2.84
C ARG A 155 9.95 -20.12 -2.93
N TRP A 156 9.65 -18.98 -3.53
CA TRP A 156 10.60 -17.87 -3.60
C TRP A 156 10.56 -17.06 -2.29
N SER A 157 11.70 -16.91 -1.61
CA SER A 157 11.88 -15.98 -0.49
C SER A 157 12.28 -14.62 -1.04
N LEU A 158 11.46 -13.59 -0.79
CA LEU A 158 11.82 -12.20 -1.14
C LEU A 158 12.90 -11.65 -0.20
N THR A 159 12.96 -12.16 1.03
CA THR A 159 13.93 -11.76 2.06
C THR A 159 15.32 -12.26 1.71
N ASP A 160 15.44 -13.56 1.42
CA ASP A 160 16.73 -14.20 1.11
C ASP A 160 17.07 -14.14 -0.38
N LYS A 161 16.12 -13.66 -1.20
CA LYS A 161 16.18 -13.64 -2.67
C LYS A 161 16.63 -14.99 -3.23
N SER A 162 16.10 -16.06 -2.65
CA SER A 162 16.44 -17.44 -2.96
C SER A 162 15.20 -18.31 -2.94
N TRP A 163 15.29 -19.46 -3.61
CA TRP A 163 14.27 -20.48 -3.53
C TRP A 163 14.44 -21.29 -2.24
N TRP A 164 13.35 -21.78 -1.66
CA TRP A 164 13.39 -22.64 -0.49
C TRP A 164 12.31 -23.71 -0.54
N LEU A 165 12.54 -24.80 0.17
CA LEU A 165 11.59 -25.87 0.41
C LEU A 165 11.45 -26.12 1.91
N PRO A 166 10.27 -26.53 2.39
CA PRO A 166 10.12 -26.93 3.77
C PRO A 166 10.75 -28.31 3.99
N ALA A 167 11.41 -28.53 5.13
CA ALA A 167 12.15 -29.75 5.42
C ALA A 167 11.26 -31.00 5.61
N ASP A 168 9.97 -30.79 5.86
CA ASP A 168 8.97 -31.86 5.97
C ASP A 168 8.60 -32.47 4.61
N ASP A 169 8.80 -31.74 3.50
CA ASP A 169 8.53 -32.20 2.15
C ASP A 169 9.72 -32.99 1.57
N SER A 170 9.86 -34.22 2.06
CA SER A 170 10.89 -35.17 1.63
C SER A 170 10.85 -35.47 0.12
N SER A 171 9.66 -35.38 -0.50
CA SER A 171 9.48 -35.61 -1.94
C SER A 171 10.06 -34.45 -2.75
N ALA A 172 9.73 -33.21 -2.38
CA ALA A 172 10.28 -32.03 -3.02
C ALA A 172 11.80 -31.90 -2.80
N LEU A 173 12.30 -32.20 -1.60
CA LEU A 173 13.74 -32.20 -1.31
C LEU A 173 14.51 -33.24 -2.14
N SER A 174 13.94 -34.44 -2.32
CA SER A 174 14.54 -35.48 -3.16
C SER A 174 14.64 -35.02 -4.62
N LYS A 175 13.61 -34.34 -5.14
CA LYS A 175 13.63 -33.75 -6.48
C LYS A 175 14.63 -32.60 -6.58
N ALA A 176 14.71 -31.74 -5.57
CA ALA A 176 15.70 -30.65 -5.53
C ALA A 176 17.13 -31.18 -5.57
N ARG A 177 17.42 -32.26 -4.84
CA ARG A 177 18.72 -32.94 -4.88
C ARG A 177 19.02 -33.55 -6.25
N ALA A 178 18.03 -34.21 -6.86
CA ALA A 178 18.18 -34.77 -8.20
C ALA A 178 18.42 -33.70 -9.28
N LEU A 179 17.89 -32.49 -9.09
CA LEU A 179 18.08 -31.35 -9.99
C LEU A 179 19.37 -30.54 -9.71
N GLY A 180 20.11 -30.90 -8.66
CA GLY A 180 21.34 -30.20 -8.26
C GLY A 180 21.09 -28.82 -7.65
N PHE A 181 19.93 -28.61 -7.03
CA PHE A 181 19.59 -27.34 -6.34
C PHE A 181 20.00 -27.33 -4.86
N LEU A 182 20.57 -28.42 -4.36
CA LEU A 182 21.08 -28.55 -3.00
C LEU A 182 22.57 -28.91 -3.11
N ASP A 183 23.42 -28.06 -2.54
CA ASP A 183 24.84 -28.39 -2.36
C ASP A 183 24.94 -29.46 -1.26
N VAL A 184 25.66 -30.54 -1.56
CA VAL A 184 25.82 -31.73 -0.71
C VAL A 184 26.89 -31.51 0.35
#